data_AF-A0A7X6A919-F1
#
_entry.id   AF-A0A7X6A919-F1
#
_cell.length_a   1.000
_cell.length_b   1.000
_cell.length_c   1.000
_cell.angle_alpha   90.00
_cell.angle_beta   90.00
_cell.angle_gamma   90.00
#
_symmetry.space_group_name_H-M   'P 1'
#
loop_
_entity.id
_entity.type
_entity.pdbx_description
1 polymer ?
#
loop_
_entity_poly.entity_id
_entity_poly.type
_entity_poly.pdbx_seq_one_letter_code
_entity_poly.pdbx_strand_id
1 'polypeptide(L)' 'MAVELNAHPDRLDLKDTQLRRAKELGVPVVISTDAHRTEDLSLMRHGIAQARRAWLEPGDVLNTRSVDDLLASLRS' A
#
# COMPACT_ATOMS: atom_id res chain seq x y z
N MET A 1 8.06 9.88 4.40
CA MET A 1 7.06 10.16 3.35
C MET A 1 6.68 8.85 2.68
N ALA A 2 5.39 8.59 2.47
CA ALA A 2 4.87 7.40 1.80
C ALA A 2 3.63 7.78 0.98
N VAL A 3 3.23 6.93 0.02
CA VAL A 3 1.99 7.09 -0.75
C VAL A 3 1.00 5.97 -0.43
N GLU A 4 -0.29 6.27 -0.54
CA GLU A 4 -1.36 5.31 -0.30
C GLU A 4 -1.76 4.57 -1.58
N LEU A 5 -1.94 3.26 -1.46
CA LEU A 5 -2.70 2.41 -2.37
C LEU A 5 -3.99 1.98 -1.66
N ASN A 6 -5.09 2.63 -2.01
CA ASN A 6 -6.40 2.26 -1.56
C ASN A 6 -6.92 1.05 -2.35
N ALA A 7 -7.28 -0.01 -1.64
CA ALA A 7 -7.79 -1.27 -2.16
C ALA A 7 -9.30 -1.29 -2.39
N HIS A 8 -10.02 -0.25 -1.97
CA HIS A 8 -11.46 -0.12 -2.20
C HIS A 8 -11.73 -0.05 -3.72
N PRO A 9 -12.55 -0.93 -4.29
CA PRO A 9 -12.68 -1.08 -5.75
C PRO A 9 -13.20 0.18 -6.44
N ASP A 10 -14.05 0.96 -5.78
CA ASP A 10 -14.57 2.23 -6.33
C ASP A 10 -13.52 3.34 -6.41
N ARG A 11 -12.41 3.22 -5.65
CA ARG A 11 -11.28 4.16 -5.69
C ARG A 11 -10.10 3.57 -6.47
N LEU A 12 -9.62 2.41 -6.03
CA LEU A 12 -8.45 1.67 -6.50
C LEU A 12 -7.30 2.58 -6.98
N ASP A 13 -6.93 3.50 -6.09
CA ASP A 13 -6.00 4.60 -6.33
C ASP A 13 -4.81 4.44 -5.36
N LEU A 14 -3.55 4.41 -5.79
CA LEU A 14 -2.99 4.76 -7.09
C LEU A 14 -3.05 3.67 -8.18
N LYS A 15 -3.00 4.10 -9.44
CA LYS A 15 -2.85 3.20 -10.60
C LYS A 15 -1.50 2.47 -10.55
N ASP A 16 -1.46 1.27 -11.13
CA ASP A 16 -0.24 0.44 -11.19
C ASP A 16 0.98 1.17 -11.78
N THR A 17 0.79 2.00 -12.80
CA THR A 17 1.86 2.85 -13.37
C THR A 17 2.41 3.88 -12.39
N GLN A 18 1.56 4.49 -11.56
CA GLN A 18 1.95 5.47 -10.54
C GLN A 18 2.67 4.78 -9.38
N LEU A 19 2.21 3.60 -8.98
CA LEU A 19 2.88 2.77 -7.98
C LEU A 19 4.25 2.31 -8.45
N ARG A 20 4.37 1.91 -9.72
CA ARG A 20 5.67 1.58 -10.33
C ARG A 20 6.60 2.79 -10.30
N ARG A 21 6.07 3.99 -10.56
CA ARG A 21 6.84 5.22 -10.45
C ARG A 21 7.26 5.52 -9.00
N ALA A 22 6.41 5.26 -8.02
CA ALA A 22 6.76 5.41 -6.60
C ALA A 22 7.95 4.52 -6.23
N LYS A 23 7.94 3.26 -6.67
CA LYS A 23 9.08 2.34 -6.52
C LYS A 23 10.37 2.89 -7.15
N GLU A 24 10.32 3.37 -8.38
CA GLU A 24 11.49 3.96 -9.06
C GLU A 24 12.06 5.17 -8.32
N LEU A 25 11.21 5.92 -7.62
CA LEU A 25 11.60 7.07 -6.80
C LEU A 25 12.01 6.69 -5.38
N GLY A 26 11.99 5.40 -5.01
CA GLY A 26 12.26 4.92 -3.65
C GLY A 26 11.22 5.37 -2.62
N VAL A 27 10.01 5.75 -3.08
CA VAL A 27 8.93 6.18 -2.20
C VAL A 27 8.14 4.95 -1.75
N PRO A 28 8.08 4.65 -0.44
CA PRO A 28 7.37 3.48 0.06
C PRO A 28 5.85 3.63 -0.09
N VAL A 29 5.17 2.49 -0.24
CA VAL A 29 3.72 2.38 -0.43
C VAL A 29 3.05 1.80 0.83
N VAL A 30 1.91 2.36 1.21
CA VAL A 30 0.99 1.79 2.21
C VAL A 30 -0.26 1.28 1.50
N ILE A 31 -0.67 0.04 1.74
CA ILE A 31 -1.93 -0.50 1.24
C ILE A 31 -3.00 -0.35 2.32
N SER A 32 -4.13 0.25 1.99
CA SER A 32 -5.28 0.45 2.88
C SER A 32 -6.56 -0.06 2.22
N THR A 33 -7.61 -0.34 2.99
CA THR A 33 -8.93 -0.72 2.45
C THR A 33 -9.98 0.38 2.55
N ASP A 34 -9.67 1.48 3.26
CA ASP A 34 -10.63 2.54 3.56
C ASP A 34 -11.93 1.99 4.19
N ALA A 35 -11.74 1.03 5.09
CA ALA A 35 -12.82 0.26 5.67
C ALA A 35 -13.71 1.12 6.57
N HIS A 36 -15.01 1.14 6.27
CA HIS A 36 -16.06 1.73 7.11
C HIS A 36 -16.85 0.66 7.86
N ARG A 37 -16.65 -0.62 7.49
CA ARG A 37 -17.18 -1.81 8.14
C ARG A 37 -16.11 -2.90 8.22
N THR A 38 -16.26 -3.85 9.13
CA THR A 38 -15.29 -4.94 9.30
C THR A 38 -15.14 -5.81 8.04
N GLU A 39 -16.23 -5.97 7.28
CA GLU A 39 -16.23 -6.74 6.03
C GLU A 39 -15.30 -6.12 4.95
N ASP A 40 -15.11 -4.80 4.97
CA ASP A 40 -14.31 -4.07 4.00
C ASP A 40 -12.81 -4.38 4.14
N LEU A 41 -12.36 -4.90 5.28
CA LEU A 41 -10.98 -5.38 5.46
C LEU A 41 -10.63 -6.49 4.46
N SER A 42 -11.63 -7.24 3.98
CA SER A 42 -11.45 -8.26 2.96
C SER A 42 -11.03 -7.70 1.59
N LEU A 43 -11.22 -6.40 1.36
CA LEU A 43 -10.86 -5.72 0.11
C LEU A 43 -9.34 -5.62 -0.09
N MET A 44 -8.53 -5.87 0.95
CA MET A 44 -7.06 -5.84 0.89
C MET A 44 -6.50 -6.66 -0.28
N ARG A 45 -7.18 -7.74 -0.67
CA ARG A 45 -6.85 -8.56 -1.85
C ARG A 45 -6.70 -7.75 -3.14
N HIS A 46 -7.51 -6.70 -3.32
CA HIS A 46 -7.47 -5.84 -4.50
C HIS A 46 -6.22 -4.97 -4.51
N GLY A 47 -5.86 -4.40 -3.36
CA GLY A 47 -4.61 -3.66 -3.18
C GLY A 47 -3.38 -4.53 -3.42
N ILE A 48 -3.37 -5.76 -2.90
CA ILE A 48 -2.29 -6.73 -3.16
C ILE A 48 -2.18 -7.06 -4.66
N ALA A 49 -3.31 -7.28 -5.34
CA ALA A 49 -3.31 -7.54 -6.78
C ALA A 49 -2.75 -6.34 -7.57
N GLN A 50 -3.14 -5.12 -7.22
CA GLN A 50 -2.66 -3.90 -7.86
C GLN A 50 -1.15 -3.66 -7.58
N ALA A 51 -0.69 -3.89 -6.35
CA ALA A 51 0.73 -3.83 -5.98
C ALA A 51 1.58 -4.81 -6.80
N ARG A 52 1.08 -6.04 -7.00
CA ARG A 52 1.75 -7.04 -7.86
C ARG A 52 1.83 -6.60 -9.31
N ARG A 53 0.77 -5.99 -9.86
CA ARG A 53 0.78 -5.43 -11.22
C ARG A 53 1.82 -4.31 -11.36
N ALA A 54 2.03 -3.53 -10.31
CA ALA A 54 3.06 -2.50 -10.24
C ALA A 54 4.48 -3.04 -9.97
N TRP A 55 4.65 -4.36 -9.81
CA TRP A 55 5.92 -5.03 -9.47
C TRP A 55 6.53 -4.54 -8.15
N LEU A 56 5.67 -4.18 -7.19
CA LEU A 56 6.11 -3.91 -5.83
C LEU A 56 6.56 -5.22 -5.16
N GLU A 57 7.66 -5.14 -4.44
CA GLU A 57 8.21 -6.20 -3.60
C GLU A 57 7.92 -5.87 -2.13
N PRO A 58 8.09 -6.82 -1.19
CA PRO A 58 7.84 -6.56 0.23
C PRO A 58 8.59 -5.33 0.76
N GLY A 59 9.84 -5.11 0.33
CA GLY A 59 10.63 -3.95 0.72
C GLY A 59 10.04 -2.60 0.30
N ASP A 60 9.19 -2.57 -0.72
CA ASP A 60 8.51 -1.37 -1.20
C ASP A 60 7.23 -1.04 -0.40
N VAL A 61 6.73 -1.99 0.41
CA VAL A 61 5.41 -1.91 1.05
C VAL A 61 5.54 -1.87 2.58
N LEU A 62 5.10 -0.78 3.20
CA LEU A 62 5.23 -0.56 4.65
C LEU A 62 4.45 -1.57 5.49
N ASN A 63 3.32 -2.09 4.99
CA ASN A 63 2.51 -3.08 5.70
C ASN A 63 3.25 -4.40 5.96
N THR A 64 4.39 -4.65 5.32
CA THR A 64 5.19 -5.87 5.50
C THR A 64 6.22 -5.77 6.63
N ARG A 65 6.45 -4.56 7.15
CA ARG A 65 7.37 -4.33 8.27
C ARG A 65 6.79 -4.87 9.56
N SER A 66 7.68 -5.14 10.53
CA SER A 66 7.24 -5.38 11.90
C SER A 66 6.55 -4.12 12.45
N VAL A 67 5.71 -4.31 13.47
CA VAL A 67 5.05 -3.18 14.15
C VAL A 67 6.07 -2.20 14.72
N ASP A 68 7.16 -2.71 15.31
CA ASP A 68 8.21 -1.89 15.91
C ASP A 68 8.95 -1.05 14.84
N ASP A 69 9.32 -1.66 13.71
CA ASP A 69 9.97 -0.96 12.59
C ASP A 69 9.07 0.12 11.99
N LEU A 70 7.76 -0.17 11.85
CA LEU A 70 6.79 0.79 11.36
C LEU A 70 6.67 1.97 12.33
N LEU A 71 6.48 1.70 13.62
CA LEU A 71 6.36 2.75 14.65
C LEU A 71 7.63 3.61 14.76
N ALA A 72 8.82 3.01 14.63
CA ALA A 72 10.07 3.75 14.60
C ALA A 72 10.12 4.73 13.41
N SER A 73 9.66 4.29 12.23
CA SER A 73 9.66 5.12 11.02
C SER A 73 8.67 6.30 11.03
N LEU A 74 7.73 6.34 11.98
CA LEU A 74 6.73 7.42 12.14
C LEU A 74 7.17 8.50 13.14
N ARG A 75 8.25 8.25 13.91
CA ARG A 75 8.72 9.12 15.00
C ARG A 75 9.92 10.00 14.61
N SER A 76 10.40 9.87 13.37
CA SER A 76 11.54 10.60 12.81
C SER A 76 11.11 11.88 12.10
#